data_AF-A0A7S0WYW1-F1
#
_entry.id   AF-A0A7S0WYW1-F1
#
_cell.length_a   1.000
_cell.length_b   1.000
_cell.length_c   1.000
_cell.angle_alpha   90.00
_cell.angle_beta   90.00
_cell.angle_gamma   90.00
#
_symmetry.space_group_name_H-M   'P 1'
#
loop_
_entity.id
_entity.type
_entity.pdbx_description
1 polymer ?
#
loop_
_entity_poly.entity_id
_entity_poly.type
_entity_poly.pdbx_seq_one_letter_code
_entity_poly.pdbx_strand_id
1 'polypeptide(L)'
;MSKKNKKSTRRNLHTFDIEREKAEAEKRQKEQEKKTLALASKGIEKPTKKSKKLRLRKGVRVRGVVVKDAATRKKAMKLVAQEKAMKLMEVEGEVEGADSGEALKATKKKKSGTKGSLKIKRPPPAPKPKAEAMQE
;
A
#
# COMPACT_ATOMS: atom_id res chain seq x y z
N MET A 1 24.94 -7.45 27.63
CA MET A 1 23.63 -6.75 27.65
C MET A 1 23.08 -6.77 29.07
N SER A 2 22.96 -5.61 29.71
CA SER A 2 22.41 -5.49 31.08
C SER A 2 20.97 -6.01 31.15
N LYS A 3 20.61 -6.71 32.24
CA LYS A 3 19.21 -7.14 32.52
C LYS A 3 18.22 -5.97 32.50
N LYS A 4 18.69 -4.73 32.71
CA LYS A 4 17.89 -3.49 32.66
C LYS A 4 17.36 -3.16 31.25
N ASN A 5 18.06 -3.60 30.20
CA ASN A 5 17.70 -3.32 28.81
C ASN A 5 16.92 -4.47 28.15
N LYS A 6 16.76 -5.60 28.84
CA LYS A 6 16.04 -6.77 28.30
C LYS A 6 14.55 -6.60 28.58
N LYS A 7 13.75 -6.55 27.52
CA LYS A 7 12.29 -6.39 27.63
C LYS A 7 11.64 -7.48 28.48
N SER A 8 12.07 -8.72 28.31
CA SER A 8 11.49 -9.90 28.98
C SER A 8 11.59 -9.89 30.50
N THR A 9 12.42 -9.04 31.09
CA THR A 9 12.63 -8.95 32.55
C THR A 9 11.99 -7.70 33.17
N ARG A 10 11.22 -6.92 32.39
CA ARG A 10 10.53 -5.72 32.89
C ARG A 10 9.23 -6.10 33.59
N ARG A 11 9.02 -5.57 34.79
CA ARG A 11 7.82 -5.83 35.60
C ARG A 11 6.52 -5.36 34.94
N ASN A 12 6.56 -4.28 34.16
CA ASN A 12 5.39 -3.70 33.49
C ASN A 12 5.57 -3.71 31.96
N LEU A 13 5.65 -4.91 31.38
CA LEU A 13 5.88 -5.07 29.94
C LEU A 13 4.75 -4.43 29.11
N HIS A 14 3.50 -4.69 29.51
CA HIS A 14 2.31 -4.20 28.82
C HIS A 14 2.24 -2.67 28.75
N THR A 15 2.49 -1.97 29.87
CA THR A 15 2.49 -0.50 29.87
C THR A 15 3.63 0.06 29.02
N PHE A 16 4.80 -0.58 29.05
CA PHE A 16 5.93 -0.19 28.20
C PHE A 16 5.64 -0.36 26.71
N ASP A 17 4.94 -1.44 26.33
CA ASP A 17 4.58 -1.68 24.94
C ASP A 17 3.51 -0.67 24.46
N ILE A 18 2.53 -0.32 25.31
CA ILE A 18 1.56 0.74 25.02
C ILE A 18 2.25 2.10 24.84
N GLU A 19 3.15 2.48 25.74
CA GLU A 19 3.90 3.73 25.64
C GLU A 19 4.76 3.77 24.37
N ARG A 20 5.38 2.64 24.03
CA ARG A 20 6.17 2.52 22.81
C ARG A 20 5.31 2.63 21.56
N GLU A 21 4.15 2.01 21.54
CA GLU A 21 3.22 2.08 20.42
C GLU A 21 2.73 3.52 20.21
N LYS A 22 2.36 4.21 21.29
CA LYS A 22 2.01 5.65 21.25
C LYS A 22 3.17 6.49 20.70
N ALA A 23 4.39 6.27 21.17
CA ALA A 23 5.57 6.99 20.69
C ALA A 23 5.89 6.69 19.21
N GLU A 24 5.68 5.46 18.75
CA GLU A 24 5.84 5.09 17.33
C GLU A 24 4.73 5.69 16.46
N ALA A 25 3.48 5.74 16.95
CA ALA A 25 2.36 6.37 16.27
C ALA A 25 2.58 7.88 16.08
N GLU A 26 3.01 8.59 17.14
CA GLU A 26 3.35 10.01 17.05
C GLU A 26 4.50 10.29 16.07
N LYS A 27 5.53 9.43 16.04
CA LYS A 27 6.62 9.55 15.06
C LYS A 27 6.11 9.41 13.63
N ARG A 28 5.22 8.45 13.38
CA ARG A 28 4.60 8.26 12.06
C ARG A 28 3.75 9.46 11.67
N GLN A 29 2.97 10.03 12.58
CA GLN A 29 2.17 11.23 12.33
C GLN A 29 3.07 12.43 11.99
N LYS A 30 4.10 12.70 12.81
CA LYS A 30 5.08 13.78 12.57
C LYS A 30 5.81 13.61 11.24
N GLU A 31 6.12 12.38 10.83
CA GLU A 31 6.70 12.11 9.51
C GLU A 31 5.71 12.36 8.36
N GLN A 32 4.44 12.00 8.53
CA GLN A 32 3.40 12.26 7.54
C GLN A 32 3.16 13.75 7.38
N GLU A 33 3.11 14.50 8.48
CA GLU A 33 3.01 15.97 8.49
C GLU A 33 4.22 16.63 7.82
N LYS A 34 5.44 16.18 8.13
CA LYS A 34 6.64 16.67 7.44
C LYS A 34 6.59 16.40 5.93
N LYS A 35 6.09 15.24 5.53
CA LYS A 35 5.92 14.88 4.12
C LYS A 35 4.85 15.74 3.45
N THR A 36 3.72 16.01 4.10
CA THR A 36 2.66 16.88 3.54
C THR A 36 3.13 18.33 3.46
N LEU A 37 3.81 18.84 4.50
CA LEU A 37 4.36 20.19 4.51
C LEU A 37 5.44 20.38 3.44
N ALA A 38 6.33 19.39 3.26
CA ALA A 38 7.36 19.41 2.23
C ALA A 38 6.81 19.25 0.80
N LEU A 39 5.63 18.66 0.64
CA LEU A 39 4.92 18.60 -0.64
C LEU A 39 4.22 19.94 -0.93
N ALA A 40 3.59 20.54 0.08
CA ALA A 40 2.95 21.84 -0.01
C ALA A 40 3.95 22.96 -0.32
N SER A 41 5.12 22.97 0.33
CA SER A 41 6.17 23.96 0.09
C SER A 41 6.80 23.86 -1.30
N LYS A 42 6.76 22.68 -1.93
CA LYS A 42 7.21 22.47 -3.31
C LYS A 42 6.14 22.83 -4.35
N GLY A 43 4.94 23.23 -3.93
CA GLY A 43 3.80 23.47 -4.83
C GLY A 43 3.33 22.22 -5.56
N ILE A 44 3.78 21.03 -5.12
CA ILE A 44 3.43 19.75 -5.75
C ILE A 44 2.19 19.24 -5.04
N GLU A 45 1.02 19.59 -5.57
CA GLU A 45 -0.20 18.86 -5.27
C GLU A 45 0.05 17.38 -5.58
N LYS A 46 -0.13 16.50 -4.59
CA LYS A 46 0.00 15.05 -4.81
C LYS A 46 -0.87 14.71 -6.03
N PRO A 47 -0.31 14.14 -7.12
CA PRO A 47 -1.11 13.83 -8.28
C PRO A 47 -2.21 12.87 -7.84
N THR A 48 -3.45 13.35 -7.86
CA THR A 48 -4.62 12.51 -7.58
C THR A 48 -4.65 11.49 -8.70
N LYS A 49 -4.24 10.24 -8.39
CA LYS A 49 -4.32 9.14 -9.35
C LYS A 49 -5.79 9.01 -9.76
N LYS A 50 -6.13 9.45 -10.97
CA LYS A 50 -7.49 9.35 -11.51
C LYS A 50 -7.91 7.88 -11.44
N SER A 51 -8.87 7.57 -10.58
CA SER A 51 -9.39 6.21 -10.48
C SER A 51 -10.01 5.83 -11.82
N LYS A 52 -9.75 4.61 -12.29
CA LYS A 52 -10.33 4.11 -13.54
C LYS A 52 -11.85 4.14 -13.39
N LYS A 53 -12.53 4.92 -14.23
CA LYS A 53 -14.01 4.98 -14.24
C LYS A 53 -14.58 3.58 -14.48
N LEU A 54 -15.53 3.17 -13.64
CA LEU A 54 -16.26 1.92 -13.82
C LEU A 54 -17.04 1.98 -15.15
N ARG A 55 -16.75 1.07 -16.08
CA ARG A 55 -17.46 0.97 -17.37
C ARG A 55 -18.20 -0.36 -17.46
N LEU A 56 -19.52 -0.31 -17.42
CA LEU A 56 -20.36 -1.47 -17.72
C LEU A 56 -20.39 -1.72 -19.24
N ARG A 57 -20.21 -2.98 -19.66
CA ARG A 57 -20.36 -3.39 -21.07
C ARG A 57 -21.85 -3.51 -21.44
N LYS A 58 -22.15 -3.35 -22.73
CA LYS A 58 -23.51 -3.60 -23.26
C LYS A 58 -23.82 -5.10 -23.13
N GLY A 59 -25.07 -5.45 -22.82
CA GLY A 59 -25.54 -6.82 -22.61
C GLY A 59 -25.36 -7.36 -21.19
N VAL A 60 -24.58 -6.70 -20.33
CA VAL A 60 -24.40 -7.14 -18.93
C VAL A 60 -25.70 -6.94 -18.15
N ARG A 61 -26.06 -7.91 -17.32
CA ARG A 61 -27.13 -7.81 -16.33
C ARG A 61 -26.55 -7.39 -14.99
N VAL A 62 -27.09 -6.32 -14.41
CA VAL A 62 -26.78 -5.85 -13.05
C VAL A 62 -28.08 -5.79 -12.28
N ARG A 63 -28.23 -6.63 -11.25
CA ARG A 63 -29.45 -6.68 -10.40
C ARG A 63 -30.75 -6.70 -11.22
N GLY A 64 -30.82 -7.57 -12.22
CA GLY A 64 -31.99 -7.71 -13.10
C GLY A 64 -32.08 -6.70 -14.26
N VAL A 65 -31.28 -5.62 -14.27
CA VAL A 65 -31.27 -4.63 -15.36
C VAL A 65 -30.27 -5.06 -16.44
N VAL A 66 -30.76 -5.33 -17.65
CA VAL A 66 -29.91 -5.53 -18.84
C VAL A 66 -29.46 -4.18 -19.38
N VAL A 67 -28.16 -3.98 -19.53
CA VAL A 67 -27.60 -2.76 -20.14
C VAL A 67 -27.76 -2.83 -21.66
N LYS A 68 -28.80 -2.20 -22.20
CA LYS A 68 -29.01 -2.07 -23.65
C LYS A 68 -28.63 -0.68 -24.15
N ASP A 69 -29.15 0.33 -23.46
CA ASP A 69 -29.05 1.74 -23.85
C ASP A 69 -28.47 2.62 -22.74
N ALA A 70 -28.12 3.87 -23.07
CA ALA A 70 -27.49 4.81 -22.14
C ALA A 70 -28.32 5.04 -20.85
N ALA A 71 -29.65 5.07 -20.95
CA ALA A 71 -30.55 5.20 -19.80
C ALA A 71 -30.44 4.00 -18.85
N THR A 72 -30.52 2.77 -19.39
CA THR A 72 -30.37 1.54 -18.60
C THR A 72 -28.97 1.41 -17.98
N ARG A 73 -27.94 1.90 -18.69
CA ARG A 73 -26.57 1.95 -18.18
C ARG A 73 -26.43 2.88 -16.98
N LYS A 74 -27.04 4.07 -17.04
CA LYS A 74 -27.05 5.02 -15.91
C LYS A 74 -27.73 4.41 -14.69
N LYS A 75 -28.88 3.74 -14.87
CA LYS A 75 -29.58 3.01 -13.80
C LYS A 75 -28.71 1.92 -13.20
N ALA A 76 -28.12 1.06 -14.04
CA ALA A 76 -27.22 0.00 -13.59
C ALA A 76 -25.99 0.55 -12.84
N MET A 77 -25.40 1.66 -13.29
CA MET A 77 -24.28 2.30 -12.57
C MET A 77 -24.67 2.84 -11.20
N LYS A 78 -25.88 3.39 -11.04
CA LYS A 78 -26.37 3.83 -9.73
C LYS A 78 -26.51 2.66 -8.76
N LEU A 79 -27.04 1.53 -9.23
CA LEU A 79 -27.15 0.32 -8.41
C LEU A 79 -25.78 -0.18 -7.95
N VAL A 80 -24.79 -0.25 -8.85
CA VAL A 80 -23.42 -0.64 -8.46
C VAL A 80 -22.80 0.35 -7.46
N ALA A 81 -23.08 1.65 -7.59
CA ALA A 81 -22.60 2.64 -6.63
C ALA A 81 -23.22 2.45 -5.24
N GLN A 82 -24.52 2.16 -5.17
CA GLN A 82 -25.22 1.87 -3.92
C GLN A 82 -24.66 0.61 -3.24
N GLU A 83 -24.44 -0.47 -3.98
CA GLU A 83 -23.83 -1.70 -3.43
C GLU A 83 -22.44 -1.45 -2.86
N LYS A 84 -21.63 -0.65 -3.55
CA LYS A 84 -20.30 -0.28 -3.04
C LYS A 84 -20.37 0.55 -1.77
N ALA A 85 -21.32 1.48 -1.69
CA ALA A 85 -21.50 2.29 -0.50
C ALA A 85 -21.95 1.44 0.69
N MET A 86 -22.92 0.54 0.49
CA MET A 86 -23.37 -0.40 1.53
C MET A 86 -22.22 -1.29 2.01
N LYS A 87 -21.44 -1.86 1.09
CA LYS A 87 -20.30 -2.72 1.44
C LYS A 87 -19.21 -1.98 2.19
N LEU A 88 -18.99 -0.68 1.92
CA LEU A 88 -18.03 0.11 2.69
C LEU A 88 -18.53 0.41 4.11
N MET A 89 -19.82 0.70 4.29
CA MET A 89 -20.42 0.89 5.62
C MET A 89 -20.42 -0.40 6.44
N GLU A 90 -20.70 -1.55 5.81
CA GLU A 90 -20.62 -2.86 6.46
C GLU A 90 -19.20 -3.15 6.97
N VAL A 91 -18.19 -2.85 6.15
CA VAL A 91 -16.78 -3.04 6.54
C VAL A 91 -16.32 -2.02 7.59
N GLU A 92 -16.74 -0.76 7.54
CA GLU A 92 -16.42 0.21 8.61
C GLU A 92 -17.10 -0.14 9.95
N GLY A 93 -18.27 -0.80 9.93
CA GLY A 93 -18.92 -1.33 11.12
C GLY A 93 -18.27 -2.60 11.69
N GLU A 94 -17.46 -3.31 10.92
CA GLU A 94 -16.82 -4.58 11.31
C GLU A 94 -15.35 -4.42 11.72
N VAL A 95 -14.72 -3.28 11.40
CA VAL A 95 -13.27 -3.05 11.61
C VAL A 95 -12.93 -2.51 13.01
N GLU A 96 -13.90 -2.21 13.87
CA GLU A 96 -13.60 -1.87 15.28
C GLU A 96 -13.37 -3.11 16.18
N GLY A 97 -13.40 -4.34 15.66
CA GLY A 97 -13.39 -5.54 16.51
C GLY A 97 -12.67 -6.81 16.04
N ALA A 98 -11.91 -6.81 14.92
CA ALA A 98 -11.30 -8.05 14.43
C ALA A 98 -9.83 -7.90 14.02
N ASP A 99 -8.95 -7.88 15.01
CA ASP A 99 -7.56 -8.31 14.86
C ASP A 99 -7.50 -9.83 15.16
N SER A 100 -7.51 -10.68 14.13
CA SER A 100 -6.92 -12.03 14.19
C SER A 100 -6.91 -12.68 12.81
N GLY A 101 -5.75 -13.22 12.43
CA GLY A 101 -5.41 -13.55 11.06
C GLY A 101 -5.99 -14.85 10.51
N GLU A 102 -6.01 -14.94 9.18
CA GLU A 102 -6.10 -16.21 8.48
C GLU A 102 -5.14 -16.23 7.28
N ALA A 103 -4.07 -17.00 7.45
CA ALA A 103 -3.02 -17.22 6.48
C ALA A 103 -3.51 -18.16 5.36
N LEU A 104 -3.86 -17.61 4.20
CA LEU A 104 -4.10 -18.42 3.01
C LEU A 104 -2.78 -18.72 2.28
N LYS A 105 -2.32 -19.96 2.49
CA LYS A 105 -1.22 -20.64 1.79
C LYS A 105 -1.32 -20.46 0.27
N ALA A 106 -0.38 -19.69 -0.32
CA ALA A 106 -0.21 -19.65 -1.77
C ALA A 106 0.51 -20.93 -2.24
N THR A 107 -0.23 -21.75 -2.97
CA THR A 107 0.19 -23.01 -3.60
C THR A 107 1.31 -22.82 -4.62
N LYS A 108 2.29 -23.71 -4.54
CA LYS A 108 3.45 -23.91 -5.43
C LYS A 108 3.00 -24.22 -6.87
N LYS A 109 3.12 -23.27 -7.80
CA LYS A 109 3.02 -23.56 -9.25
C LYS A 109 4.42 -23.83 -9.83
N LYS A 110 4.60 -25.04 -10.37
CA LYS A 110 5.77 -25.49 -11.13
C LYS A 110 5.80 -24.87 -12.53
N LYS A 111 7.04 -24.74 -13.03
CA LYS A 111 7.56 -24.25 -14.31
C LYS A 111 6.75 -24.56 -15.58
N SER A 112 6.79 -23.61 -16.53
CA SER A 112 7.04 -23.88 -17.95
C SER A 112 7.72 -22.65 -18.59
N GLY A 113 8.71 -22.89 -19.47
CA GLY A 113 9.58 -21.90 -20.11
C GLY A 113 8.82 -20.83 -20.91
N THR A 114 9.46 -19.78 -21.42
CA THR A 114 10.45 -19.88 -22.51
C THR A 114 11.03 -18.47 -22.79
N LYS A 115 12.35 -18.41 -23.01
CA LYS A 115 13.17 -17.44 -23.77
C LYS A 115 12.89 -15.93 -23.64
N GLY A 116 13.85 -15.23 -23.02
CA GLY A 116 13.97 -13.78 -23.11
C GLY A 116 15.12 -13.24 -22.28
N SER A 117 16.36 -13.70 -22.53
CA SER A 117 17.55 -13.10 -21.92
C SER A 117 17.75 -11.69 -22.48
N LEU A 118 17.14 -10.68 -21.86
CA LEU A 118 17.56 -9.29 -22.05
C LEU A 118 19.00 -9.17 -21.54
N LYS A 119 19.96 -9.17 -22.46
CA LYS A 119 21.34 -8.78 -22.19
C LYS A 119 21.32 -7.29 -21.83
N ILE A 120 21.22 -6.98 -20.54
CA ILE A 120 21.55 -5.67 -20.02
C ILE A 120 23.08 -5.54 -20.16
N LYS A 121 23.54 -4.86 -21.21
CA LYS A 121 24.94 -4.44 -21.33
C LYS A 121 25.23 -3.50 -20.16
N ARG A 122 25.92 -4.00 -19.13
CA ARG A 122 26.45 -3.15 -18.05
C ARG A 122 27.53 -2.23 -18.65
N PRO A 123 27.49 -0.91 -18.39
CA PRO A 123 28.60 -0.04 -18.77
C PRO A 123 29.87 -0.44 -18.00
N PRO A 124 31.06 -0.22 -18.58
CA PRO A 124 32.32 -0.56 -17.93
C PRO A 124 32.49 0.24 -16.62
N PRO A 125 33.18 -0.33 -15.62
CA PRO A 125 33.46 0.37 -14.37
C PRO A 125 34.38 1.58 -14.62
N ALA A 126 34.14 2.67 -13.88
CA ALA A 126 34.96 3.87 -13.95
C ALA A 126 36.43 3.58 -13.58
N PRO A 127 37.40 4.26 -14.20
CA PRO A 127 38.81 4.12 -13.85
C PRO A 127 39.05 4.60 -12.42
N LYS A 128 39.78 3.79 -11.64
CA LYS A 128 40.19 4.13 -10.27
C LYS A 128 41.08 5.39 -10.31
N PRO A 129 40.93 6.33 -9.36
CA PRO A 129 41.86 7.44 -9.24
C PRO A 129 43.26 6.86 -8.97
N LYS A 130 44.23 7.29 -9.78
CA LYS A 130 45.64 7.02 -9.50
C LYS A 130 45.99 7.73 -8.20
N ALA A 131 46.51 6.98 -7.24
CA ALA A 131 47.18 7.57 -6.10
C ALA A 131 48.48 8.21 -6.61
N GLU A 132 48.42 9.50 -6.94
CA GLU A 132 49.62 10.31 -7.04
C GLU A 132 50.03 10.70 -5.62
N ALA A 133 51.16 10.12 -5.20
CA ALA A 133 52.19 10.65 -4.31
C ALA A 133 51.75 11.85 -3.43
N MET A 134 51.63 11.77 -2.10
CA MET A 134 52.64 11.29 -1.16
C MET A 134 54.09 11.54 -1.62
N GLN A 135 54.43 12.82 -1.78
CA GLN A 135 55.78 13.32 -1.52
C GLN A 135 55.68 14.60 -0.69
N GLU A 136 56.64 14.70 0.22
CA GLU A 136 56.77 15.56 1.40
C GLU A 136 56.73 17.07 1.14
#